data_AF-A0A538PTH7-F1
#
_entry.id   AF-A0A538PTH7-F1
#
_cell.length_a   1.000
_cell.length_b   1.000
_cell.length_c   1.000
_cell.angle_alpha   90.00
_cell.angle_beta   90.00
_cell.angle_gamma   90.00
#
_symmetry.space_group_name_H-M   'P 1'
#
loop_
_entity.id
_entity.type
_entity.pdbx_description
1 polymer ?
#
loop_
_entity_poly.entity_id
_entity_poly.type
_entity_poly.pdbx_seq_one_letter_code
_entity_poly.pdbx_strand_id
1 'polypeptide(L)'
;SAQPVVPLLGDADANVRAQAAGVVGGMLEQTGRAALEQLVVGDPDPVVRRNAAWALGQLGNAASRAALVQASSDRSGLVRGVAKASLAQLH
;
A
#
# COMPACT_ATOMS: atom_id res chain seq x y z
N SER A 1 1.42 17.76 -0.37
CA SER A 1 0.06 17.29 -0.08
C SER A 1 -0.32 16.18 -1.03
N ALA A 2 -0.57 14.99 -0.50
CA ALA A 2 -1.10 13.83 -1.21
C ALA A 2 -2.61 13.92 -1.49
N GLN A 3 -3.31 14.96 -0.99
CA GLN A 3 -4.77 15.08 -1.09
C GLN A 3 -5.34 14.91 -2.51
N PRO A 4 -4.74 15.46 -3.59
CA PRO A 4 -5.27 15.29 -4.93
C PRO A 4 -5.15 13.85 -5.46
N VAL A 5 -4.22 13.06 -4.91
CA VAL A 5 -3.90 11.71 -5.39
C VAL A 5 -4.67 10.64 -4.63
N VAL A 6 -5.07 10.90 -3.38
CA VAL A 6 -5.85 9.94 -2.57
C VAL A 6 -7.12 9.43 -3.27
N PRO A 7 -7.93 10.25 -3.97
CA PRO A 7 -9.09 9.75 -4.71
C PRO A 7 -8.73 8.71 -5.79
N LEU A 8 -7.54 8.82 -6.39
CA LEU A 8 -7.07 7.91 -7.45
C LEU A 8 -6.69 6.52 -6.93
N LEU A 9 -6.60 6.33 -5.60
CA LEU A 9 -6.49 5.00 -5.00
C LEU A 9 -7.75 4.14 -5.24
N GLY A 10 -8.89 4.76 -5.58
CA GLY A 10 -10.14 4.08 -5.91
C GLY A 10 -10.46 4.06 -7.41
N ASP A 11 -9.50 4.39 -8.29
CA ASP A 11 -9.74 4.46 -9.73
C ASP A 11 -10.13 3.11 -10.34
N ALA A 12 -10.91 3.11 -11.42
CA ALA A 12 -11.31 1.89 -12.11
C ALA A 12 -10.12 1.15 -12.74
N ASP A 13 -9.11 1.88 -13.21
CA ASP A 13 -7.90 1.33 -13.81
C ASP A 13 -6.89 0.91 -12.73
N ALA A 14 -6.49 -0.36 -12.75
CA ALA A 14 -5.49 -0.91 -11.84
C ALA A 14 -4.13 -0.21 -11.94
N ASN A 15 -3.73 0.23 -13.14
CA ASN A 15 -2.50 0.97 -13.33
C ASN A 15 -2.57 2.34 -12.63
N VAL A 16 -3.70 3.05 -12.72
CA VAL A 16 -3.90 4.32 -12.02
C VAL A 16 -3.84 4.12 -10.51
N ARG A 17 -4.52 3.11 -9.96
CA ARG A 17 -4.44 2.78 -8.53
C ARG A 17 -3.01 2.46 -8.08
N ALA A 18 -2.28 1.67 -8.87
CA ALA A 18 -0.90 1.30 -8.56
C ALA A 18 0.04 2.52 -8.54
N GLN A 19 -0.10 3.43 -9.52
CA GLN A 19 0.67 4.68 -9.56
C GLN A 19 0.31 5.60 -8.40
N ALA A 20 -0.98 5.76 -8.11
CA ALA A 20 -1.46 6.54 -6.97
C ALA A 20 -0.89 6.02 -5.65
N ALA A 21 -0.89 4.70 -5.43
CA ALA A 21 -0.29 4.09 -4.24
C ALA A 21 1.22 4.40 -4.12
N GLY A 22 1.95 4.32 -5.23
CA GLY A 22 3.37 4.68 -5.28
C GLY A 22 3.61 6.15 -4.93
N VAL A 23 2.81 7.06 -5.49
CA VAL A 23 2.92 8.50 -5.20
C VAL A 23 2.62 8.79 -3.73
N VAL A 24 1.51 8.28 -3.18
CA VAL A 24 1.16 8.49 -1.77
C VAL A 24 2.27 8.00 -0.84
N GLY A 25 2.84 6.82 -1.10
CA GLY A 25 3.98 6.29 -0.34
C GLY A 25 5.23 7.17 -0.43
N GLY A 26 5.58 7.64 -1.63
CA GLY A 26 6.75 8.50 -1.85
C GLY A 26 6.64 9.91 -1.25
N MET A 27 5.42 10.37 -0.98
CA MET A 27 5.18 11.67 -0.31
C MET A 27 5.37 11.60 1.21
N LEU A 28 5.40 10.40 1.80
CA LEU A 28 5.58 10.18 3.24
C LEU A 28 4.51 10.85 4.12
N GLU A 29 3.37 11.23 3.53
CA GLU A 29 2.25 11.83 4.24
C GLU A 29 1.26 10.72 4.69
N GLN A 30 0.77 10.80 5.93
CA GLN A 30 -0.18 9.82 6.47
C GLN A 30 -1.56 9.88 5.78
N THR A 31 -1.81 10.93 4.99
CA THR A 31 -3.02 11.12 4.19
C THR A 31 -3.18 9.98 3.19
N GLY A 32 -4.27 9.22 3.28
CA GLY A 32 -4.52 8.07 2.42
C GLY A 32 -4.03 6.72 2.97
N ARG A 33 -3.41 6.67 4.17
CA ARG A 33 -2.99 5.40 4.81
C ARG A 33 -4.11 4.36 4.85
N ALA A 34 -5.30 4.74 5.29
CA ALA A 34 -6.44 3.81 5.39
C ALA A 34 -6.87 3.24 4.03
N ALA A 35 -6.79 4.05 2.96
CA ALA A 35 -7.07 3.56 1.60
C ALA A 35 -5.98 2.59 1.13
N LEU A 36 -4.71 2.85 1.43
CA LEU A 36 -3.61 1.91 1.16
C LEU A 36 -3.78 0.59 1.93
N GLU A 37 -4.25 0.64 3.18
CA GLU A 37 -4.58 -0.57 3.98
C GLU A 37 -5.70 -1.39 3.33
N GLN A 38 -6.69 -0.75 2.72
CA GLN A 38 -7.74 -1.47 1.98
C GLN A 38 -7.20 -2.09 0.68
N LEU A 39 -6.37 -1.34 -0.06
CA LEU A 39 -5.78 -1.85 -1.30
C LEU A 39 -4.87 -3.05 -1.04
N VAL A 40 -4.00 -3.00 -0.04
CA VAL A 40 -3.02 -4.07 0.21
C VAL A 40 -3.68 -5.41 0.54
N VAL A 41 -4.88 -5.41 1.13
CA VAL A 41 -5.61 -6.64 1.50
C VAL A 41 -6.65 -7.07 0.47
N GLY A 42 -7.19 -6.14 -0.31
CA GLY A 42 -8.41 -6.38 -1.09
C GLY A 42 -8.30 -6.15 -2.60
N ASP A 43 -7.28 -5.46 -3.10
CA ASP A 43 -7.22 -5.16 -4.53
C ASP A 43 -7.05 -6.44 -5.37
N PRO A 44 -7.81 -6.64 -6.46
CA PRO A 44 -7.66 -7.81 -7.30
C PRO A 44 -6.26 -7.90 -7.96
N ASP A 45 -5.65 -6.76 -8.25
CA ASP A 45 -4.39 -6.67 -8.97
C ASP A 45 -3.17 -6.79 -8.03
N PRO A 46 -2.26 -7.75 -8.26
CA PRO A 46 -1.10 -7.95 -7.39
C PRO A 46 -0.08 -6.80 -7.41
N VAL A 47 0.00 -6.02 -8.49
CA VAL A 47 0.87 -4.84 -8.59
C VAL A 47 0.33 -3.73 -7.71
N VAL A 48 -0.99 -3.51 -7.71
CA VAL A 48 -1.64 -2.54 -6.80
C VAL A 48 -1.36 -2.93 -5.34
N ARG A 49 -1.62 -4.19 -4.96
CA ARG A 49 -1.34 -4.68 -3.60
C ARG A 49 0.13 -4.52 -3.23
N ARG A 50 1.04 -4.84 -4.14
CA ARG A 50 2.50 -4.70 -3.92
C ARG A 50 2.89 -3.23 -3.70
N ASN A 51 2.36 -2.29 -4.48
CA ASN A 51 2.65 -0.87 -4.32
C ASN A 51 2.05 -0.32 -3.01
N ALA A 52 0.84 -0.75 -2.66
CA ALA A 52 0.22 -0.41 -1.38
C ALA A 52 1.04 -0.92 -0.19
N ALA A 53 1.52 -2.18 -0.23
CA ALA A 53 2.40 -2.72 0.81
C ALA A 53 3.70 -1.92 0.96
N TRP A 54 4.33 -1.55 -0.17
CA TRP A 54 5.52 -0.71 -0.16
C TRP A 54 5.24 0.66 0.46
N ALA A 55 4.15 1.32 0.02
CA ALA A 55 3.76 2.64 0.50
C ALA A 55 3.51 2.63 2.02
N LEU A 56 2.79 1.64 2.55
CA LEU A 56 2.56 1.50 4.00
C LEU A 56 3.86 1.33 4.79
N GLY A 57 4.87 0.64 4.23
CA GLY A 57 6.20 0.55 4.81
C GLY A 57 6.90 1.91 4.86
N GLN A 58 6.83 2.69 3.78
CA GLN A 58 7.39 4.04 3.71
C GLN A 58 6.74 5.00 4.72
N LEU A 59 5.42 4.89 4.90
CA LEU A 59 4.70 5.67 5.91
C LEU A 59 5.11 5.32 7.34
N GLY A 60 5.70 4.14 7.58
CA GLY A 60 6.25 3.72 8.88
C GLY A 60 5.23 3.57 10.02
N ASN A 61 3.95 3.82 9.78
CA ASN A 61 2.95 3.89 10.85
C ASN A 61 2.55 2.49 11.33
N ALA A 62 2.80 2.21 12.61
CA ALA A 62 2.47 0.93 13.26
C ALA A 62 1.00 0.49 13.13
N ALA A 63 0.06 1.42 12.90
CA ALA A 63 -1.34 1.08 12.63
C ALA A 63 -1.51 0.17 11.39
N SER A 64 -0.59 0.25 10.42
CA SER A 64 -0.62 -0.56 9.19
C SER A 64 -0.15 -2.00 9.40
N ARG A 65 0.31 -2.35 10.60
CA ARG A 65 0.90 -3.68 10.90
C ARG A 65 -0.05 -4.82 10.54
N ALA A 66 -1.32 -4.73 10.91
CA ALA A 66 -2.29 -5.81 10.65
C ALA A 66 -2.44 -6.08 9.14
N ALA A 67 -2.59 -5.03 8.34
CA ALA A 67 -2.71 -5.13 6.89
C ALA A 67 -1.45 -5.74 6.25
N LEU A 68 -0.26 -5.33 6.70
CA LEU A 68 1.01 -5.87 6.22
C LEU A 68 1.27 -7.32 6.66
N VAL A 69 0.84 -7.71 7.87
CA VAL A 69 0.90 -9.12 8.32
C VAL A 69 0.05 -9.99 7.41
N GLN A 70 -1.18 -9.57 7.09
CA GLN A 70 -2.03 -10.30 6.16
C GLN A 70 -1.38 -10.43 4.76
N ALA A 71 -0.84 -9.33 4.23
CA ALA A 71 -0.17 -9.31 2.93
C ALA A 71 1.13 -10.14 2.89
N SER A 72 1.76 -10.43 4.03
CA SER A 72 2.93 -11.30 4.11
C SER A 72 2.65 -12.76 3.71
N SER A 73 1.36 -13.12 3.66
CA SER A 73 0.83 -14.41 3.21
C SER A 73 0.03 -14.32 1.89
N ASP A 74 0.16 -13.21 1.15
CA ASP A 74 -0.52 -13.00 -0.14
C ASP A 74 -0.23 -14.12 -1.16
N ARG A 75 -1.16 -14.37 -2.09
CA ARG A 75 -0.99 -15.33 -3.18
C ARG A 75 0.21 -15.02 -4.09
N SER A 76 0.50 -13.74 -4.32
CA SER A 76 1.62 -13.27 -5.12
C SER A 76 2.92 -13.23 -4.31
N GLY A 77 3.97 -13.87 -4.82
CA GLY A 77 5.30 -13.84 -4.19
C GLY A 77 5.89 -12.43 -4.08
N LEU A 78 5.57 -11.55 -5.04
CA LEU A 78 6.00 -10.15 -5.02
C LEU A 78 5.39 -9.39 -3.85
N VAL A 79 4.09 -9.58 -3.61
CA VAL A 79 3.37 -8.93 -2.49
C VAL A 79 3.91 -9.45 -1.16
N ARG A 80 4.07 -10.79 -1.02
CA ARG A 80 4.63 -11.38 0.22
C ARG A 80 6.00 -10.81 0.58
N GLY A 81 6.89 -10.73 -0.41
CA GLY A 81 8.26 -10.23 -0.21
C GLY A 81 8.26 -8.77 0.25
N VAL A 82 7.50 -7.92 -0.43
CA VAL A 82 7.40 -6.49 -0.08
C VAL A 82 6.73 -6.30 1.27
N ALA A 83 5.63 -7.01 1.57
CA ALA A 83 4.95 -6.87 2.86
C ALA A 83 5.86 -7.24 4.04
N LYS A 84 6.66 -8.31 3.93
CA LYS A 84 7.64 -8.68 4.95
C LYS A 84 8.72 -7.60 5.13
N ALA A 85 9.23 -7.04 4.03
CA ALA A 85 10.20 -5.95 4.08
C ALA A 85 9.59 -4.67 4.69
N SER A 86 8.33 -4.37 4.40
CA SER A 86 7.61 -3.21 4.93
C SER A 86 7.31 -3.34 6.43
N LEU A 87 7.07 -4.55 6.95
CA LEU A 87 6.90 -4.78 8.40
C LEU A 87 8.11 -4.35 9.22
N ALA A 88 9.32 -4.46 8.65
CA ALA A 88 10.56 -4.02 9.30
C ALA A 88 10.75 -2.49 9.33
N GLN A 89 9.94 -1.74 8.57
CA GLN A 89 10.01 -0.27 8.49
C GLN A 89 9.06 0.43 9.46
N LEU A 90 8.15 -0.31 10.11
CA LEU A 90 7.19 0.27 11.04
C LEU A 90 7.87 0.69 12.35
N HIS A 91 7.51 1.87 12.85
CA HIS A 91 8.00 2.45 14.11
C HIS A 91 6.88 2.92 15.03
#